data_AF-A0A2A9NFR6-F1
#
_entry.id   AF-A0A2A9NFR6-F1
#
_cell.length_a   1.000
_cell.length_b   1.000
_cell.length_c   1.000
_cell.angle_alpha   90.00
_cell.angle_beta   90.00
_cell.angle_gamma   90.00
#
_symmetry.space_group_name_H-M   'P 1'
#
loop_
_entity.id
_entity.type
_entity.pdbx_description
1 polymer ?
#
loop_
_entity_poly.entity_id
_entity_poly.type
_entity_poly.pdbx_seq_one_letter_code
_entity_poly.pdbx_strand_id
1 'polypeptide(L)'
;MFRDRMFMAVHRRDIPIEVMKLSSMVVQIRGLLSQIARYPNDNLAIVVLSNDGDGTLLAEAVKWRITDEVFGLPLIDWDTRYRKQIEEQHRARQNSATIRPLNARLPSAPLESLEKTFSHLAYGTLHPCYVRKTHAPSSYCSTVLDSPAVKVILANSEPDVPTFITPFKHDITTYMRLTHFDRNIFNATVLWTNIDDRQAEGYGSEGGVLLGLDFNFKAEWVNQGKTGEGIAFSGGFWGMGAGGRTPEGEGEASAEVWFALV
;
A
#
# COMPACT_ATOMS: atom_id res chain seq x y z
N MET A 1 -17.66 -12.26 16.26
CA MET A 1 -17.51 -11.48 17.50
C MET A 1 -16.16 -11.86 18.13
N PHE A 2 -15.06 -11.37 17.56
CA PHE A 2 -13.72 -11.62 18.10
C PHE A 2 -13.43 -10.53 19.13
N ARG A 3 -13.18 -10.95 20.37
CA ARG A 3 -12.73 -10.08 21.46
C ARG A 3 -11.23 -9.84 21.26
N ASP A 4 -10.84 -8.60 21.02
CA ASP A 4 -9.43 -8.18 21.06
C ASP A 4 -8.84 -8.52 22.43
N ARG A 5 -7.78 -9.32 22.43
CA ARG A 5 -6.98 -9.59 23.64
C ARG A 5 -5.65 -8.88 23.46
N MET A 6 -5.58 -7.69 24.02
CA MET A 6 -4.33 -6.94 24.16
C MET A 6 -3.59 -7.46 25.38
N PHE A 7 -2.32 -7.87 25.19
CA PHE A 7 -1.44 -8.30 26.28
C PHE A 7 -0.45 -7.18 26.60
N MET A 8 -0.30 -6.84 27.89
CA MET A 8 0.54 -5.76 28.38
C MET A 8 1.52 -6.28 29.44
N ALA A 9 2.79 -5.89 29.33
CA ALA A 9 3.81 -6.15 30.35
C ALA A 9 4.54 -4.84 30.68
N VAL A 10 4.61 -4.49 31.96
CA VAL A 10 5.33 -3.32 32.49
C VAL A 10 6.24 -3.79 33.63
N HIS A 11 7.51 -3.43 33.60
CA HIS A 11 8.50 -3.74 34.65
C HIS A 11 9.10 -2.44 35.19
N ARG A 12 9.15 -2.25 36.52
CA ARG A 12 9.59 -0.99 37.16
C ARG A 12 10.48 -1.21 38.39
N ARG A 13 11.50 -0.35 38.56
CA ARG A 13 12.15 0.02 39.83
C ARG A 13 12.39 1.56 39.80
N ASP A 14 12.16 2.25 40.92
CA ASP A 14 12.05 3.72 41.01
C ASP A 14 13.38 4.49 40.81
N ILE A 15 13.41 5.54 39.97
CA ILE A 15 14.59 6.41 39.69
C ILE A 15 14.18 7.86 39.31
N PRO A 16 14.97 8.92 39.62
CA PRO A 16 14.67 10.33 39.29
C PRO A 16 14.93 10.69 37.81
N ILE A 17 14.18 11.69 37.32
CA ILE A 17 14.11 12.10 35.90
C ILE A 17 15.33 12.98 35.51
N GLU A 18 16.37 12.38 34.93
CA GLU A 18 17.33 13.06 34.04
C GLU A 18 16.94 12.80 32.58
N VAL A 19 17.30 13.73 31.68
CA VAL A 19 16.97 13.78 30.24
C VAL A 19 16.53 12.44 29.65
N MET A 20 15.22 12.33 29.40
CA MET A 20 14.57 11.12 28.91
C MET A 20 15.11 10.75 27.53
N LYS A 21 15.89 9.67 27.45
CA LYS A 21 16.37 9.12 26.19
C LYS A 21 15.39 8.07 25.70
N LEU A 22 14.71 8.35 24.59
CA LEU A 22 13.78 7.42 23.96
C LEU A 22 14.44 6.74 22.75
N SER A 23 14.37 5.41 22.71
CA SER A 23 14.62 4.61 21.51
C SER A 23 13.35 3.85 21.16
N SER A 24 12.86 3.98 19.93
CA SER A 24 11.66 3.27 19.47
C SER A 24 11.93 2.45 18.23
N MET A 25 11.34 1.26 18.17
CA MET A 25 11.31 0.41 16.99
C MET A 25 9.86 0.01 16.71
N VAL A 26 9.47 0.06 15.44
CA VAL A 26 8.19 -0.46 14.97
C VAL A 26 8.49 -1.57 13.97
N VAL A 27 7.90 -2.74 14.20
CA VAL A 27 7.91 -3.87 13.28
C VAL A 27 6.47 -4.12 12.89
N GLN A 28 6.20 -4.11 11.59
CA GLN A 28 4.89 -4.39 11.05
C GLN A 28 5.02 -5.53 10.07
N ILE A 29 4.28 -6.61 10.35
CA ILE A 29 4.03 -7.70 9.42
C ILE A 29 2.52 -7.81 9.23
N ARG A 30 2.05 -8.51 8.21
CA ARG A 30 0.64 -8.48 7.83
C ARG A 30 -0.27 -8.93 8.99
N GLY A 31 -1.21 -8.07 9.38
CA GLY A 31 -2.12 -8.32 10.51
C GLY A 31 -1.46 -8.33 11.89
N LEU A 32 -0.20 -7.91 12.02
CA LEU A 32 0.52 -7.82 13.30
C LEU A 32 1.42 -6.58 13.33
N LEU A 33 1.17 -5.71 14.30
CA LEU A 33 2.02 -4.58 14.63
C LEU A 33 2.69 -4.84 15.98
N SER A 34 4.01 -4.69 16.03
CA SER A 34 4.80 -4.68 17.25
C SER A 34 5.52 -3.35 17.37
N GLN A 35 5.25 -2.61 18.43
CA GLN A 35 5.94 -1.39 18.76
C GLN A 35 6.66 -1.53 20.10
N ILE A 36 7.95 -1.21 20.12
CA ILE A 36 8.80 -1.27 21.30
C ILE A 36 9.40 0.11 21.53
N ALA A 37 9.13 0.70 22.69
CA ALA A 37 9.73 1.94 23.16
C ALA A 37 10.56 1.65 24.41
N ARG A 38 11.84 2.06 24.39
CA ARG A 38 12.78 1.89 25.50
C ARG A 38 13.16 3.25 26.06
N TYR A 39 13.17 3.33 27.38
CA TYR A 39 13.66 4.43 28.18
C TYR A 39 14.86 3.90 28.99
N PRO A 40 16.07 3.91 28.41
CA PRO A 40 17.21 3.19 28.97
C PRO A 40 17.67 3.74 30.32
N ASN A 41 17.56 5.06 30.52
CA ASN A 41 17.94 5.73 31.76
C ASN A 41 16.96 5.40 32.90
N ASP A 42 15.72 5.08 32.54
CA ASP A 42 14.61 4.87 33.47
C ASP A 42 14.31 3.38 33.69
N ASN A 43 15.14 2.50 33.10
CA ASN A 43 14.98 1.03 33.13
C ASN A 43 13.54 0.58 32.76
N LEU A 44 12.92 1.29 31.81
CA LEU A 44 11.55 1.06 31.37
C LEU A 44 11.52 0.68 29.90
N ALA A 45 10.67 -0.27 29.55
CA ALA A 45 10.27 -0.54 28.19
C ALA A 45 8.75 -0.67 28.11
N ILE A 46 8.18 -0.10 27.05
CA ILE A 46 6.77 -0.22 26.70
C ILE A 46 6.70 -1.03 25.42
N VAL A 47 5.94 -2.13 25.44
CA VAL A 47 5.70 -2.97 24.28
C VAL A 47 4.21 -2.96 23.98
N VAL A 48 3.86 -2.55 22.77
CA VAL A 48 2.48 -2.56 22.28
C VAL A 48 2.38 -3.53 21.11
N LEU A 49 1.46 -4.48 21.22
CA LEU A 49 1.18 -5.47 20.20
C LEU A 49 -0.25 -5.28 19.73
N SER A 50 -0.46 -5.21 18.42
CA SER A 50 -1.78 -5.15 17.80
C SER A 50 -1.88 -6.22 16.72
N ASN A 51 -3.04 -6.85 16.62
CA ASN A 51 -3.45 -7.69 15.48
C ASN A 51 -4.11 -6.88 14.36
N ASP A 52 -4.10 -5.54 14.48
CA ASP A 52 -4.50 -4.63 13.44
C ASP A 52 -3.26 -4.11 12.70
N GLY A 53 -3.21 -4.38 11.38
CA GLY A 53 -2.13 -3.94 10.50
C GLY A 53 -2.04 -2.42 10.37
N ASP A 54 -3.16 -1.70 10.54
CA ASP A 54 -3.20 -0.23 10.50
C ASP A 54 -3.15 0.39 11.92
N GLY A 55 -2.87 -0.44 12.93
CA GLY A 55 -2.85 -0.06 14.35
C GLY A 55 -1.69 0.84 14.77
N THR A 56 -0.87 1.37 13.86
CA THR A 56 0.33 2.15 14.18
C THR A 56 0.03 3.35 15.08
N LEU A 57 -0.95 4.17 14.72
CA LEU A 57 -1.30 5.36 15.50
C LEU A 57 -2.04 5.02 16.80
N LEU A 58 -2.77 3.91 16.83
CA LEU A 58 -3.34 3.38 18.07
C LEU A 58 -2.23 2.93 19.03
N ALA A 59 -1.22 2.22 18.53
CA ALA A 59 -0.08 1.80 19.32
C ALA A 59 0.71 3.00 19.85
N GLU A 60 0.88 4.04 19.03
CA GLU A 60 1.44 5.32 19.48
C GLU A 60 0.60 5.94 20.60
N ALA A 61 -0.73 5.97 20.47
CA ALA A 61 -1.62 6.53 21.49
C ALA A 61 -1.44 5.80 22.84
N VAL A 62 -1.42 4.47 22.81
CA VAL A 62 -1.20 3.63 23.99
C VAL A 62 0.17 3.89 24.61
N LYS A 63 1.24 3.90 23.78
CA LYS A 63 2.61 4.15 24.24
C LYS A 63 2.70 5.50 24.96
N TRP A 64 2.18 6.56 24.37
CA TRP A 64 2.25 7.89 24.97
C TRP A 64 1.37 8.03 26.21
N ARG A 65 0.19 7.39 26.23
CA ARG A 65 -0.65 7.35 27.43
C ARG A 65 0.07 6.70 28.62
N ILE A 66 0.71 5.55 28.41
CA ILE A 66 1.50 4.87 29.45
C ILE A 66 2.69 5.73 29.86
N THR A 67 3.32 6.41 28.90
CA THR A 67 4.44 7.31 29.17
C THR A 67 4.02 8.45 30.10
N ASP A 68 2.90 9.13 29.80
CA ASP A 68 2.42 10.23 30.63
C ASP A 68 2.13 9.76 32.06
N GLU A 69 1.49 8.59 32.21
CA GLU A 69 1.17 8.01 33.53
C GLU A 69 2.42 7.59 34.32
N VAL A 70 3.37 6.90 33.69
CA VAL A 70 4.56 6.37 34.38
C VAL A 70 5.48 7.50 34.85
N PHE A 71 5.62 8.56 34.05
CA PHE A 71 6.50 9.69 34.36
C PHE A 71 5.79 10.85 35.07
N GLY A 72 4.49 10.72 35.37
CA GLY A 72 3.71 11.78 36.03
C GLY A 72 3.61 13.06 35.19
N LEU A 73 3.61 12.92 33.86
CA LEU A 73 3.45 14.05 32.94
C LEU A 73 1.97 14.46 32.87
N PRO A 74 1.64 15.68 32.39
CA PRO A 74 0.28 16.05 32.10
C PRO A 74 -0.36 15.07 31.10
N LEU A 75 -1.48 14.46 31.51
CA LEU A 75 -2.18 13.49 30.67
C LEU A 75 -2.74 14.17 29.41
N ILE A 76 -2.25 13.75 28.25
CA ILE A 76 -2.79 14.18 26.95
C ILE A 76 -3.78 13.11 26.44
N ASP A 77 -4.88 13.55 25.84
CA ASP A 77 -5.79 12.66 25.12
C ASP A 77 -5.21 12.31 23.74
N TRP A 78 -4.31 11.33 23.74
CA TRP A 78 -3.63 10.85 22.55
C TRP A 78 -4.57 10.12 21.58
N ASP A 79 -5.61 9.45 22.07
CA ASP A 79 -6.58 8.75 21.22
C ASP A 79 -7.33 9.75 20.33
N THR A 80 -7.94 10.78 20.94
CA THR A 80 -8.64 11.83 20.18
C THR A 80 -7.69 12.56 19.23
N ARG A 81 -6.46 12.86 19.67
CA ARG A 81 -5.46 13.54 18.84
C ARG A 81 -5.12 12.75 17.57
N TYR A 82 -4.84 11.45 17.71
CA TYR A 82 -4.46 10.63 16.57
C TYR A 82 -5.64 10.24 15.69
N ARG A 83 -6.86 10.04 16.24
CA ARG A 83 -8.06 9.88 15.41
C ARG A 83 -8.33 11.10 14.53
N LYS A 84 -8.20 12.30 15.10
CA LYS A 84 -8.33 13.54 14.32
C LYS A 84 -7.29 13.61 13.20
N GLN A 85 -6.04 13.21 13.48
CA GLN A 85 -4.99 13.15 12.47
C GLN A 85 -5.32 12.15 11.35
N ILE A 86 -5.85 10.95 11.68
CA ILE A 86 -6.31 9.96 10.70
C ILE A 86 -7.43 10.55 9.83
N GLU A 87 -8.43 11.16 10.45
CA GLU A 87 -9.54 11.79 9.72
C GLU A 87 -9.09 12.93 8.80
N GLU A 88 -8.13 13.75 9.25
CA GLU A 88 -7.54 14.83 8.45
C GLU A 88 -6.76 14.25 7.27
N GLN A 89 -5.98 13.19 7.48
CA GLN A 89 -5.27 12.49 6.42
C GLN A 89 -6.23 11.87 5.40
N HIS A 90 -7.31 11.21 5.85
CA HIS A 90 -8.33 10.68 4.95
C HIS A 90 -9.04 11.79 4.17
N ARG A 91 -9.43 12.89 4.83
CA ARG A 91 -10.04 14.05 4.15
C ARG A 91 -9.09 14.68 3.14
N ALA A 92 -7.82 14.86 3.50
CA ALA A 92 -6.82 15.40 2.57
C ALA A 92 -6.68 14.50 1.34
N ARG A 93 -6.59 13.18 1.52
CA ARG A 93 -6.54 12.20 0.41
C ARG A 93 -7.77 12.26 -0.48
N GLN A 94 -8.97 12.30 0.11
CA GLN A 94 -10.23 12.42 -0.62
C GLN A 94 -10.29 13.74 -1.41
N ASN A 95 -9.88 14.85 -0.81
CA ASN A 95 -9.88 16.16 -1.46
C ASN A 95 -8.81 16.28 -2.56
N SER A 96 -7.69 15.57 -2.44
CA SER A 96 -6.66 15.51 -3.47
C SER A 96 -6.93 14.47 -4.56
N ALA A 97 -7.95 13.62 -4.40
CA ALA A 97 -8.28 12.58 -5.36
C ALA A 97 -8.70 13.23 -6.68
N THR A 98 -7.90 13.03 -7.72
CA THR A 98 -8.24 13.56 -9.05
C THR A 98 -9.29 12.66 -9.68
N ILE A 99 -10.44 13.22 -10.03
CA ILE A 99 -11.52 12.47 -10.70
C ILE A 99 -11.13 12.24 -12.15
N ARG A 100 -11.37 11.02 -12.66
CA ARG A 100 -11.17 10.68 -14.07
C ARG A 100 -11.99 11.64 -14.95
N PRO A 101 -11.39 12.28 -15.97
CA PRO A 101 -12.15 13.14 -16.87
C PRO A 101 -13.29 12.38 -17.57
N LEU A 102 -14.47 12.99 -17.67
CA LEU A 102 -15.61 12.41 -18.39
C LEU A 102 -15.26 12.07 -19.85
N ASN A 103 -14.46 12.92 -20.48
CA ASN A 103 -13.98 12.76 -21.85
C ASN A 103 -12.51 12.31 -21.88
N ALA A 104 -12.17 11.32 -21.05
CA ALA A 104 -10.84 10.73 -21.03
C ALA A 104 -10.46 10.20 -22.43
N ARG A 105 -9.28 10.61 -22.89
CA ARG A 105 -8.75 10.24 -24.20
C ARG A 105 -8.05 8.89 -24.08
N LEU A 106 -8.13 8.10 -25.15
CA LEU A 106 -7.40 6.83 -25.22
C LEU A 106 -5.88 7.05 -25.21
N PRO A 107 -5.11 6.03 -24.80
CA PRO A 107 -3.65 6.06 -24.93
C PRO A 107 -3.21 6.22 -26.40
N SER A 108 -1.96 6.64 -26.60
CA SER A 108 -1.40 6.81 -27.95
C SER A 108 -1.29 5.51 -28.75
N ALA A 109 -1.28 4.36 -28.09
CA ALA A 109 -1.33 3.03 -28.66
C ALA A 109 -2.62 2.30 -28.24
N PRO A 110 -3.10 1.32 -29.04
CA PRO A 110 -4.23 0.46 -28.65
C PRO A 110 -3.96 -0.21 -27.30
N LEU A 111 -4.98 -0.29 -26.44
CA LEU A 111 -4.86 -0.87 -25.09
C LEU A 111 -4.36 -2.32 -25.13
N GLU A 112 -4.82 -3.09 -26.10
CA GLU A 112 -4.40 -4.48 -26.33
C GLU A 112 -2.90 -4.58 -26.61
N SER A 113 -2.30 -3.56 -27.24
CA SER A 113 -0.87 -3.54 -27.53
C SER A 113 0.00 -3.20 -26.31
N LEU A 114 -0.61 -2.83 -25.18
CA LEU A 114 0.10 -2.53 -23.93
C LEU A 114 0.32 -3.78 -23.06
N GLU A 115 -0.29 -4.92 -23.41
CA GLU A 115 -0.06 -6.24 -22.79
C GLU A 115 1.33 -6.77 -23.19
N LYS A 116 2.36 -6.17 -22.59
CA LYS A 116 3.78 -6.49 -22.78
C LYS A 116 4.44 -6.80 -21.44
N THR A 117 5.71 -7.20 -21.50
CA THR A 117 6.50 -7.53 -20.32
C THR A 117 7.50 -6.41 -20.05
N PHE A 118 7.50 -5.90 -18.82
CA PHE A 118 8.39 -4.84 -18.39
C PHE A 118 9.18 -5.30 -17.16
N SER A 119 10.40 -4.83 -16.97
CA SER A 119 11.27 -5.26 -15.88
C SER A 119 11.92 -4.10 -15.14
N HIS A 120 12.17 -4.33 -13.85
CA HIS A 120 12.95 -3.47 -12.99
C HIS A 120 13.82 -4.32 -12.08
N LEU A 121 15.07 -3.90 -11.85
CA LEU A 121 16.06 -4.70 -11.11
C LEU A 121 15.63 -5.02 -9.67
N ALA A 122 15.02 -4.08 -8.97
CA ALA A 122 14.61 -4.27 -7.58
C ALA A 122 13.18 -4.81 -7.41
N TYR A 123 12.31 -4.61 -8.40
CA TYR A 123 10.87 -4.90 -8.28
C TYR A 123 10.44 -6.08 -9.16
N GLY A 124 11.35 -6.65 -9.95
CA GLY A 124 11.09 -7.79 -10.82
C GLY A 124 10.34 -7.39 -12.09
N THR A 125 9.48 -8.28 -12.55
CA THR A 125 8.81 -8.16 -13.84
C THR A 125 7.33 -7.83 -13.66
N LEU A 126 6.84 -6.87 -14.43
CA LEU A 126 5.41 -6.60 -14.62
C LEU A 126 4.97 -7.18 -15.96
N HIS A 127 3.89 -7.94 -15.94
CA HIS A 127 3.22 -8.39 -17.16
C HIS A 127 1.73 -8.06 -17.04
N PRO A 128 1.31 -6.83 -17.40
CA PRO A 128 -0.06 -6.36 -17.25
C PRO A 128 -1.01 -7.08 -18.20
N CYS A 129 -2.04 -7.72 -17.64
CA CYS A 129 -3.10 -8.36 -18.39
C CYS A 129 -4.28 -7.44 -18.63
N TYR A 130 -4.66 -7.26 -19.88
CA TYR A 130 -5.77 -6.39 -20.21
C TYR A 130 -7.11 -7.07 -19.88
N VAL A 131 -7.93 -6.42 -19.07
CA VAL A 131 -9.24 -6.91 -18.64
C VAL A 131 -10.29 -6.42 -19.62
N ARG A 132 -10.74 -7.28 -20.54
CA ARG A 132 -11.83 -6.95 -21.46
C ARG A 132 -12.67 -8.18 -21.82
N LYS A 133 -13.99 -8.04 -21.77
CA LYS A 133 -14.95 -9.14 -22.09
C LYS A 133 -14.88 -9.62 -23.54
N THR A 134 -14.46 -8.76 -24.47
CA THR A 134 -14.50 -9.02 -25.92
C THR A 134 -13.12 -9.29 -26.53
N HIS A 135 -12.05 -9.21 -25.74
CA HIS A 135 -10.70 -9.51 -26.19
C HIS A 135 -10.38 -10.96 -25.84
N ALA A 136 -9.85 -11.75 -26.78
CA ALA A 136 -9.35 -13.08 -26.47
C ALA A 136 -8.03 -12.92 -25.70
N PRO A 137 -7.99 -13.22 -24.39
CA PRO A 137 -6.78 -13.03 -23.61
C PRO A 137 -5.67 -13.95 -24.11
N SER A 138 -4.41 -13.53 -23.95
CA SER A 138 -3.28 -14.42 -24.12
C SER A 138 -3.38 -15.62 -23.16
N SER A 139 -2.61 -16.69 -23.42
CA SER A 139 -2.58 -17.86 -22.52
C SER A 139 -2.15 -17.48 -21.09
N TYR A 140 -1.21 -16.55 -20.98
CA TYR A 140 -0.80 -15.96 -19.71
C TYR A 140 -1.97 -15.23 -19.04
N CYS A 141 -2.63 -14.32 -19.76
CA CYS A 141 -3.70 -13.54 -19.16
C CYS A 141 -4.96 -14.33 -18.87
N SER A 142 -5.22 -15.40 -19.61
CA SER A 142 -6.26 -16.37 -19.27
C SER A 142 -6.00 -16.94 -17.86
N THR A 143 -4.75 -17.36 -17.60
CA THR A 143 -4.34 -17.88 -16.30
C THR A 143 -4.48 -16.84 -15.18
N VAL A 144 -4.05 -15.60 -15.43
CA VAL A 144 -4.17 -14.50 -14.44
C VAL A 144 -5.63 -14.19 -14.15
N LEU A 145 -6.46 -14.02 -15.18
CA LEU A 145 -7.87 -13.64 -15.06
C LEU A 145 -8.73 -14.76 -14.44
N ASP A 146 -8.30 -16.01 -14.55
CA ASP A 146 -8.99 -17.15 -13.93
C ASP A 146 -8.76 -17.28 -12.42
N SER A 147 -7.76 -16.59 -11.86
CA SER A 147 -7.49 -16.58 -10.42
C SER A 147 -8.72 -16.08 -9.62
N PRO A 148 -9.12 -16.78 -8.54
CA PRO A 148 -10.17 -16.31 -7.65
C PRO A 148 -9.86 -14.95 -7.00
N ALA A 149 -8.60 -14.68 -6.67
CA ALA A 149 -8.16 -13.38 -6.16
C ALA A 149 -8.44 -12.27 -7.17
N VAL A 150 -8.05 -12.49 -8.43
CA VAL A 150 -8.29 -11.54 -9.53
C VAL A 150 -9.78 -11.31 -9.75
N LYS A 151 -10.61 -12.36 -9.71
CA LYS A 151 -12.07 -12.23 -9.83
C LYS A 151 -12.67 -11.32 -8.74
N VAL A 152 -12.21 -11.45 -7.49
CA VAL A 152 -12.64 -10.58 -6.39
C VAL A 152 -12.14 -9.15 -6.58
N ILE A 153 -10.89 -8.95 -7.03
CA ILE A 153 -10.35 -7.62 -7.34
C ILE A 153 -11.19 -6.92 -8.42
N LEU A 154 -11.51 -7.63 -9.50
CA LEU A 154 -12.29 -7.08 -10.61
C LEU A 154 -13.75 -6.81 -10.23
N ALA A 155 -14.34 -7.63 -9.35
CA ALA A 155 -15.67 -7.36 -8.80
C ALA A 155 -15.72 -6.07 -7.94
N ASN A 156 -14.57 -5.65 -7.39
CA ASN A 156 -14.40 -4.40 -6.64
C ASN A 156 -13.72 -3.30 -7.49
N SER A 157 -13.82 -3.39 -8.81
CA SER A 157 -13.28 -2.43 -9.76
C SER A 157 -14.40 -1.79 -10.60
N GLU A 158 -14.12 -0.62 -11.17
CA GLU A 158 -15.05 0.06 -12.07
C GLU A 158 -15.16 -0.72 -13.40
N PRO A 159 -16.34 -1.25 -13.77
CA PRO A 159 -16.46 -2.20 -14.88
C PRO A 159 -16.26 -1.57 -16.27
N ASP A 160 -16.47 -0.25 -16.40
CA ASP A 160 -16.41 0.47 -17.67
C ASP A 160 -15.08 1.18 -17.91
N VAL A 161 -14.15 1.11 -16.94
CA VAL A 161 -12.83 1.72 -17.06
C VAL A 161 -11.84 0.67 -17.58
N PRO A 162 -11.12 0.94 -18.69
CA PRO A 162 -10.08 0.04 -19.17
C PRO A 162 -9.08 -0.26 -18.06
N THR A 163 -8.89 -1.53 -17.77
CA THR A 163 -8.12 -1.98 -16.60
C THR A 163 -7.11 -3.02 -17.02
N PHE A 164 -5.90 -2.91 -16.46
CA PHE A 164 -4.92 -3.99 -16.46
C PHE A 164 -4.76 -4.54 -15.05
N ILE A 165 -4.49 -5.83 -14.95
CA ILE A 165 -4.14 -6.47 -13.69
C ILE A 165 -2.89 -7.33 -13.87
N THR A 166 -2.01 -7.33 -12.88
CA THR A 166 -0.79 -8.14 -12.93
C THR A 166 -0.47 -8.68 -11.54
N PRO A 167 -0.05 -9.95 -11.43
CA PRO A 167 0.58 -10.45 -10.22
C PRO A 167 1.81 -9.60 -9.90
N PHE A 168 1.91 -9.13 -8.67
CA PHE A 168 3.00 -8.29 -8.19
C PHE A 168 3.35 -8.70 -6.75
N LYS A 169 3.93 -9.90 -6.63
CA LYS A 169 4.18 -10.55 -5.34
C LYS A 169 5.45 -9.99 -4.70
N HIS A 170 5.26 -9.17 -3.68
CA HIS A 170 6.31 -8.65 -2.78
C HIS A 170 5.85 -8.78 -1.32
N ASP A 171 6.68 -8.36 -0.37
CA ASP A 171 6.46 -8.59 1.07
C ASP A 171 5.13 -8.05 1.61
N ILE A 172 4.53 -7.06 0.95
CA ILE A 172 3.25 -6.44 1.36
C ILE A 172 2.22 -6.33 0.21
N THR A 173 2.48 -6.94 -0.94
CA THR A 173 1.65 -6.80 -2.15
C THR A 173 1.48 -8.16 -2.83
N THR A 174 0.33 -8.39 -3.44
CA THR A 174 0.09 -9.59 -4.25
C THR A 174 -0.26 -9.26 -5.69
N TYR A 175 -0.96 -8.15 -5.92
CA TYR A 175 -1.38 -7.71 -7.24
C TYR A 175 -1.18 -6.21 -7.41
N MET A 176 -1.07 -5.80 -8.66
CA MET A 176 -1.20 -4.41 -9.05
C MET A 176 -2.31 -4.28 -10.09
N ARG A 177 -3.18 -3.30 -9.89
CA ARG A 177 -4.28 -2.96 -10.80
C ARG A 177 -3.98 -1.59 -11.41
N LEU A 178 -4.07 -1.46 -12.72
CA LEU A 178 -3.83 -0.21 -13.45
C LEU A 178 -5.12 0.18 -14.17
N THR A 179 -5.83 1.19 -13.69
CA THR A 179 -7.07 1.68 -14.30
C THR A 179 -6.79 2.91 -15.15
N HIS A 180 -7.30 2.94 -16.38
CA HIS A 180 -7.05 4.02 -17.32
C HIS A 180 -7.63 5.35 -16.83
N PHE A 181 -6.79 6.37 -16.78
CA PHE A 181 -7.18 7.71 -16.32
C PHE A 181 -7.41 8.65 -17.50
N ASP A 182 -6.36 9.07 -18.20
CA ASP A 182 -6.43 9.89 -19.42
C ASP A 182 -5.15 9.73 -20.23
N ARG A 183 -5.27 9.64 -21.56
CA ARG A 183 -4.15 9.37 -22.47
C ARG A 183 -3.34 8.15 -21.98
N ASN A 184 -2.05 8.34 -21.73
CA ASN A 184 -1.13 7.29 -21.30
C ASN A 184 -1.03 7.17 -19.77
N ILE A 185 -1.87 7.90 -19.02
CA ILE A 185 -1.86 7.93 -17.57
C ILE A 185 -2.88 6.91 -17.03
N PHE A 186 -2.47 6.19 -16.01
CA PHE A 186 -3.24 5.17 -15.30
C PHE A 186 -3.14 5.41 -13.79
N ASN A 187 -4.22 5.10 -13.08
CA ASN A 187 -4.20 4.98 -11.63
C ASN A 187 -3.70 3.58 -11.29
N ALA A 188 -2.55 3.51 -10.64
CA ALA A 188 -1.98 2.26 -10.16
C ALA A 188 -2.42 2.01 -8.72
N THR A 189 -3.19 0.96 -8.50
CA THR A 189 -3.56 0.48 -7.18
C THR A 189 -2.71 -0.73 -6.82
N VAL A 190 -2.02 -0.66 -5.68
CA VAL A 190 -1.27 -1.79 -5.12
C VAL A 190 -2.17 -2.54 -4.16
N LEU A 191 -2.34 -3.84 -4.41
CA LEU A 191 -3.35 -4.66 -3.75
C LEU A 191 -2.69 -5.78 -2.96
N TRP A 192 -3.28 -6.07 -1.82
CA TRP A 192 -2.95 -7.25 -1.04
C TRP A 192 -4.19 -8.13 -0.84
N THR A 193 -4.03 -9.42 -1.03
CA THR A 193 -5.05 -10.40 -0.68
C THR A 193 -4.43 -11.73 -0.28
N ASN A 194 -5.09 -12.45 0.63
CA ASN A 194 -4.72 -13.80 1.04
C ASN A 194 -5.57 -14.88 0.35
N ILE A 195 -6.40 -14.54 -0.65
CA ILE A 195 -7.32 -15.50 -1.29
C ILE A 195 -6.55 -16.69 -1.89
N ASP A 196 -5.45 -16.44 -2.61
CA ASP A 196 -4.67 -17.51 -3.23
C ASP A 196 -3.98 -18.39 -2.17
N ASP A 197 -3.42 -17.78 -1.11
CA ASP A 197 -2.79 -18.50 -0.01
C ASP A 197 -3.82 -19.39 0.72
N ARG A 198 -5.02 -18.87 1.01
CA ARG A 198 -6.11 -19.64 1.62
C ARG A 198 -6.53 -20.82 0.77
N GLN A 199 -6.60 -20.63 -0.54
CA GLN A 199 -6.94 -21.71 -1.47
C GLN A 199 -5.84 -22.77 -1.50
N ALA A 200 -4.57 -22.37 -1.55
CA ALA A 200 -3.43 -23.29 -1.50
C ALA A 200 -3.36 -24.08 -0.18
N GLU A 201 -3.78 -23.47 0.93
CA GLU A 201 -3.84 -24.08 2.25
C GLU A 201 -5.11 -24.94 2.49
N GLY A 202 -6.03 -24.98 1.52
CA GLY A 202 -7.25 -25.79 1.60
C GLY A 202 -8.41 -25.17 2.39
N TYR A 203 -8.32 -23.88 2.75
CA TYR A 203 -9.40 -23.14 3.41
C TYR A 203 -10.49 -22.64 2.44
N GLY A 204 -10.27 -22.79 1.13
CA GLY A 204 -11.15 -22.27 0.09
C GLY A 204 -11.03 -20.75 -0.10
N SER A 205 -11.87 -20.18 -0.96
CA SER A 205 -11.86 -18.75 -1.30
C SER A 205 -12.74 -17.88 -0.38
N GLU A 206 -13.68 -18.49 0.37
CA GLU A 206 -14.53 -17.76 1.31
C GLU A 206 -13.72 -17.21 2.49
N GLY A 207 -14.10 -16.02 2.97
CA GLY A 207 -13.40 -15.33 4.06
C GLY A 207 -12.04 -14.74 3.69
N GLY A 208 -11.70 -14.70 2.40
CA GLY A 208 -10.54 -13.98 1.90
C GLY A 208 -10.64 -12.48 2.14
N VAL A 209 -9.49 -11.85 2.41
CA VAL A 209 -9.37 -10.41 2.65
C VAL A 209 -8.75 -9.76 1.43
N LEU A 210 -9.28 -8.59 1.04
CA LEU A 210 -8.71 -7.72 0.01
C LEU A 210 -8.47 -6.35 0.64
N LEU A 211 -7.23 -5.88 0.59
CA LEU A 211 -6.77 -4.59 1.10
C LEU A 211 -6.13 -3.75 -0.01
N GLY A 212 -6.10 -2.45 0.22
CA GLY A 212 -5.34 -1.49 -0.58
C GLY A 212 -6.06 -0.88 -1.78
N LEU A 213 -7.38 -1.01 -1.84
CA LEU A 213 -8.20 -0.37 -2.89
C LEU A 213 -8.07 1.16 -2.90
N ASP A 214 -7.65 1.76 -1.80
CA ASP A 214 -7.41 3.19 -1.60
C ASP A 214 -5.95 3.62 -1.82
N PHE A 215 -5.01 2.68 -1.97
CA PHE A 215 -3.59 2.98 -2.26
C PHE A 215 -3.37 3.20 -3.74
N ASN A 216 -3.54 4.44 -4.18
CA ASN A 216 -3.42 4.83 -5.59
C ASN A 216 -2.15 5.64 -5.85
N PHE A 217 -1.47 5.30 -6.94
CA PHE A 217 -0.28 5.95 -7.45
C PHE A 217 -0.48 6.33 -8.91
N LYS A 218 0.36 7.21 -9.44
CA LYS A 218 0.34 7.55 -10.87
C LYS A 218 1.24 6.56 -11.61
N ALA A 219 0.69 5.92 -12.64
CA ALA A 219 1.46 5.19 -13.65
C ALA A 219 1.31 5.88 -15.01
N GLU A 220 2.38 5.90 -15.79
CA GLU A 220 2.39 6.45 -17.14
C GLU A 220 3.11 5.51 -18.11
N TRP A 221 2.44 5.13 -19.20
CA TRP A 221 3.10 4.43 -20.30
C TRP A 221 3.84 5.43 -21.18
N VAL A 222 5.15 5.28 -21.24
CA VAL A 222 6.06 6.18 -21.95
C VAL A 222 6.56 5.51 -23.23
N ASN A 223 6.71 6.28 -24.31
CA ASN A 223 7.27 5.85 -25.59
C ASN A 223 6.63 4.57 -26.20
N GLN A 224 5.31 4.42 -26.08
CA GLN A 224 4.58 3.26 -26.60
C GLN A 224 4.93 2.96 -28.08
N GLY A 225 5.44 1.74 -28.34
CA GLY A 225 5.84 1.27 -29.66
C GLY A 225 7.15 1.88 -30.19
N LYS A 226 7.94 2.54 -29.35
CA LYS A 226 9.20 3.21 -29.72
C LYS A 226 10.35 2.77 -28.81
N THR A 227 11.57 3.10 -29.20
CA THR A 227 12.76 2.90 -28.35
C THR A 227 12.61 3.66 -27.04
N GLY A 228 12.96 3.00 -25.93
CA GLY A 228 12.79 3.56 -24.58
C GLY A 228 11.36 3.46 -24.05
N GLU A 229 10.56 2.51 -24.54
CA GLU A 229 9.25 2.18 -23.99
C GLU A 229 9.36 1.65 -22.55
N GLY A 230 8.46 2.10 -21.69
CA GLY A 230 8.39 1.65 -20.30
C GLY A 230 7.21 2.21 -19.53
N ILE A 231 7.11 1.84 -18.26
CA ILE A 231 6.08 2.30 -17.34
C ILE A 231 6.76 3.10 -16.22
N ALA A 232 6.43 4.39 -16.15
CA ALA A 232 6.88 5.30 -15.11
C ALA A 232 5.86 5.32 -13.96
N PHE A 233 6.29 4.93 -12.76
CA PHE A 233 5.51 5.10 -11.53
C PHE A 233 5.96 6.33 -10.77
N SER A 234 5.01 7.09 -10.25
CA SER A 234 5.24 8.32 -9.48
C SER A 234 4.10 8.58 -8.49
N GLY A 235 4.27 9.58 -7.62
CA GLY A 235 3.25 9.96 -6.63
C GLY A 235 3.41 9.22 -5.30
N GLY A 236 4.66 8.98 -4.88
CA GLY A 236 4.98 8.33 -3.61
C GLY A 236 5.00 6.79 -3.67
N PHE A 237 5.12 6.21 -4.85
CA PHE A 237 5.16 4.76 -5.08
C PHE A 237 6.29 4.07 -4.31
N TRP A 238 7.47 4.68 -4.26
CA TRP A 238 8.63 4.20 -3.50
C TRP A 238 8.59 4.49 -1.98
N GLY A 239 7.56 5.18 -1.47
CA GLY A 239 7.34 5.35 -0.04
C GLY A 239 8.34 6.27 0.70
N MET A 240 9.05 7.16 -0.01
CA MET A 240 10.04 8.08 0.60
C MET A 240 9.48 9.07 1.65
N GLY A 241 8.17 9.23 1.74
CA GLY A 241 7.52 10.07 2.77
C GLY A 241 7.69 11.59 2.54
N ALA A 242 7.22 12.38 3.51
CA ALA A 242 7.25 13.84 3.48
C ALA A 242 8.69 14.35 3.69
N GLY A 243 9.43 14.54 2.60
CA GLY A 243 10.82 15.00 2.63
C GLY A 243 11.67 14.52 1.45
N GLY A 244 11.20 13.48 0.74
CA GLY A 244 11.82 13.06 -0.52
C GLY A 244 11.55 14.06 -1.64
N ARG A 245 12.58 14.40 -2.43
CA ARG A 245 12.39 15.15 -3.67
C ARG A 245 11.78 14.23 -4.73
N THR A 246 10.62 14.60 -5.27
CA THR A 246 10.02 13.89 -6.40
C THR A 246 10.92 14.03 -7.63
N PRO A 247 11.14 12.96 -8.41
CA PRO A 247 11.87 13.05 -9.67
C PRO A 247 11.27 14.10 -10.62
N GLU A 248 12.15 14.80 -11.33
CA GLU A 248 11.80 15.85 -12.29
C GLU A 248 12.29 15.44 -13.69
N GLY A 249 11.54 15.80 -14.74
CA GLY A 249 11.88 15.51 -16.13
C GLY A 249 10.75 14.83 -16.89
N GLU A 250 11.10 14.11 -17.95
CA GLU A 250 10.16 13.34 -18.78
C GLU A 250 10.62 11.88 -18.92
N GLY A 251 9.67 10.97 -19.13
CA GLY A 251 9.94 9.55 -19.32
C GLY A 251 10.58 8.90 -18.10
N GLU A 252 11.67 8.15 -18.31
CA GLU A 252 12.43 7.48 -17.24
C GLU A 252 12.89 8.45 -16.14
N ALA A 253 13.33 9.67 -16.51
CA ALA A 253 13.80 10.66 -15.56
C ALA A 253 12.69 11.20 -14.62
N SER A 254 11.42 11.11 -15.05
CA SER A 254 10.27 11.52 -14.25
C SER A 254 9.79 10.44 -13.27
N ALA A 255 10.32 9.22 -13.37
CA ALA A 255 9.83 8.07 -12.64
C ALA A 255 10.51 7.95 -11.27
N GLU A 256 9.72 7.68 -10.23
CA GLU A 256 10.24 7.16 -8.95
C GLU A 256 10.67 5.70 -9.13
N VAL A 257 9.92 4.95 -9.94
CA VAL A 257 10.24 3.58 -10.35
C VAL A 257 9.94 3.43 -11.84
N TRP A 258 10.95 2.97 -12.59
CA TRP A 258 10.86 2.79 -14.04
C TRP A 258 10.91 1.31 -14.41
N PHE A 259 9.84 0.78 -15.01
CA PHE A 259 9.86 -0.56 -15.59
C PHE A 259 10.13 -0.45 -17.09
N ALA A 260 11.33 -0.87 -17.52
CA ALA A 260 11.72 -0.85 -18.92
C ALA A 260 11.10 -2.04 -19.67
N LEU A 261 10.71 -1.84 -20.93
CA LEU A 261 10.28 -2.94 -21.80
C LEU A 261 11.40 -3.98 -21.95
N VAL A 262 11.04 -5.26 -21.85
CA VAL A 262 11.95 -6.42 -22.05
C VAL A 262 12.07 -6.80 -23.51
#